data_AF-A0A9D1JF05-F1
#
_entry.id   AF-A0A9D1JF05-F1
#
_cell.length_a   1.000
_cell.length_b   1.000
_cell.length_c   1.000
_cell.angle_alpha   90.00
_cell.angle_beta   90.00
_cell.angle_gamma   90.00
#
_symmetry.space_group_name_H-M   'P 1'
#
loop_
_entity.id
_entity.type
_entity.pdbx_description
1 polymer ?
#
loop_
_entity_poly.entity_id
_entity_poly.type
_entity_poly.pdbx_seq_one_letter_code
_entity_poly.pdbx_strand_id
1 'polypeptide(L)' 'MSNKEQIIQLLDNIPDYKMGYVLAYVQGVAADEETDDIFCERMVESYENAPDEDKEGIPLEDCLKEWGLD' A
#
# COMPACT_ATOMS: atom_id res chain seq x y z
N MET A 1 15.29 1.48 -26.31
CA MET A 1 14.64 0.89 -25.13
C MET A 1 13.42 1.72 -24.83
N SER A 2 12.25 1.10 -24.78
CA SER A 2 11.02 1.73 -24.34
C SER A 2 10.98 1.83 -22.81
N ASN A 3 10.16 2.73 -22.28
CA ASN A 3 9.94 2.85 -20.84
C ASN A 3 9.49 1.52 -20.21
N LYS A 4 8.65 0.74 -20.93
CA LYS A 4 8.22 -0.58 -20.50
C LYS A 4 9.38 -1.56 -20.31
N GLU A 5 10.31 -1.60 -21.27
CA GLU A 5 11.49 -2.48 -21.19
C GLU A 5 12.43 -2.06 -20.03
N GLN A 6 12.58 -0.77 -19.79
CA GLN A 6 13.37 -0.25 -18.66
C GLN A 6 12.73 -0.64 -17.31
N ILE A 7 11.40 -0.54 -17.19
CA ILE A 7 10.69 -0.96 -15.98
C ILE A 7 10.92 -2.44 -15.70
N ILE A 8 10.76 -3.31 -16.72
CA ILE A 8 10.96 -4.75 -16.55
C ILE A 8 12.38 -5.06 -16.05
N GLN A 9 13.41 -4.41 -16.59
CA GLN A 9 14.79 -4.60 -16.14
C GLN A 9 15.03 -4.14 -14.70
N LEU A 10 14.32 -3.09 -14.25
CA LEU A 10 14.43 -2.63 -12.87
C LEU A 10 13.86 -3.65 -11.89
N LEU A 11 12.79 -4.37 -12.26
CA LEU A 11 12.16 -5.39 -11.41
C LEU A 11 13.13 -6.50 -10.99
N ASP A 12 14.05 -6.90 -11.87
CA ASP A 12 15.06 -7.94 -11.59
C ASP A 12 16.03 -7.55 -10.45
N ASN A 13 16.13 -6.26 -10.12
CA ASN A 13 17.03 -5.73 -9.09
C ASN A 13 16.31 -5.41 -7.78
N ILE A 14 14.98 -5.57 -7.73
CA ILE A 14 14.19 -5.24 -6.54
C ILE A 14 14.16 -6.46 -5.62
N PRO A 15 14.54 -6.31 -4.34
CA PRO A 15 14.40 -7.39 -3.36
C PRO A 15 12.94 -7.84 -3.20
N ASP A 16 12.71 -9.15 -3.04
CA ASP A 16 11.36 -9.72 -2.92
C ASP A 16 10.48 -9.04 -1.86
N TYR A 17 11.03 -8.70 -0.70
CA TYR A 17 10.29 -8.02 0.37
C TYR A 17 9.80 -6.61 -0.01
N LYS A 18 10.33 -6.02 -1.08
CA LYS A 18 9.87 -4.74 -1.66
C LYS A 18 8.96 -4.91 -2.86
N MET A 19 8.86 -6.12 -3.43
CA MET A 19 8.06 -6.39 -4.62
C MET A 19 6.56 -6.11 -4.38
N GLY A 20 6.09 -6.33 -3.15
CA GLY A 20 4.73 -5.98 -2.74
C GLY A 20 4.41 -4.48 -2.92
N TYR A 21 5.34 -3.58 -2.60
CA TYR A 21 5.14 -2.14 -2.78
C TYR A 21 5.07 -1.76 -4.26
N VAL A 22 5.90 -2.39 -5.09
CA VAL A 22 5.93 -2.15 -6.54
C VAL A 22 4.63 -2.62 -7.18
N LEU A 23 4.16 -3.81 -6.80
CA LEU A 23 2.90 -4.36 -7.26
C LEU A 23 1.74 -3.44 -6.88
N ALA A 24 1.67 -3.00 -5.63
CA ALA A 24 0.63 -2.09 -5.15
C ALA A 24 0.60 -0.78 -5.95
N TYR A 25 1.76 -0.18 -6.24
CA TYR A 25 1.83 1.06 -7.01
C TYR A 25 1.37 0.88 -8.46
N VAL A 26 1.79 -0.20 -9.13
CA VAL A 26 1.37 -0.50 -10.50
C VAL A 26 -0.13 -0.80 -10.56
N GLN A 27 -0.68 -1.50 -9.56
CA GLN A 27 -2.11 -1.76 -9.44
C GLN A 27 -2.90 -0.47 -9.24
N GLY A 28 -2.45 0.44 -8.38
CA GLY A 28 -3.09 1.74 -8.19
C GLY A 28 -3.10 2.59 -9.47
N VAL A 29 -1.98 2.68 -10.18
CA VAL A 29 -1.89 3.43 -11.46
C VAL A 29 -2.74 2.80 -12.56
N ALA A 30 -2.94 1.49 -12.52
CA ALA A 30 -3.74 0.75 -13.50
C ALA A 30 -5.23 0.66 -13.14
N ALA A 31 -5.61 1.00 -11.91
CA ALA A 31 -6.99 1.04 -11.48
C ALA A 31 -7.73 2.19 -12.17
N ASP A 32 -8.95 1.92 -12.62
CA ASP A 32 -9.89 2.98 -12.97
C ASP A 32 -10.31 3.73 -11.71
N GLU A 33 -10.62 5.03 -11.81
CA GLU A 33 -10.95 5.89 -10.65
C GLU A 33 -12.12 5.29 -9.84
N GLU A 34 -13.12 4.68 -10.50
CA GLU A 34 -14.21 3.97 -9.83
C GLU A 34 -13.73 2.72 -9.07
N THR A 35 -12.70 2.03 -9.60
CA THR A 35 -12.12 0.85 -8.93
C THR A 35 -11.28 1.23 -7.72
N ASP A 36 -10.59 2.37 -7.78
CA ASP A 36 -9.83 2.93 -6.66
C ASP A 36 -10.74 3.34 -5.51
N ASP A 37 -11.86 4.02 -5.83
CA ASP A 37 -12.90 4.38 -4.86
C ASP A 37 -13.48 3.14 -4.16
N ILE A 38 -13.87 2.11 -4.93
CA ILE A 38 -14.40 0.86 -4.39
C ILE A 38 -13.36 0.14 -3.51
N PHE A 39 -12.08 0.17 -3.89
CA PHE A 39 -11.02 -0.42 -3.09
C PHE A 39 -10.86 0.30 -1.75
N CYS A 40 -10.86 1.63 -1.76
CA CYS A 40 -10.75 2.45 -0.55
C CYS A 40 -11.95 2.25 0.38
N GLU A 41 -13.17 2.22 -0.17
CA GLU A 41 -14.40 1.96 0.61
C GLU A 41 -14.34 0.59 1.30
N ARG A 42 -13.97 -0.46 0.55
CA ARG A 42 -13.83 -1.82 1.12
C ARG A 42 -12.76 -1.91 2.20
N MET A 43 -11.69 -1.14 2.09
CA MET A 43 -10.63 -1.11 3.11
C MET A 43 -11.16 -0.56 4.42
N VAL A 44 -11.94 0.53 4.37
CA VAL A 44 -12.61 1.11 5.54
C VAL A 44 -13.62 0.13 6.12
N GLU A 45 -14.51 -0.44 5.29
CA GLU A 45 -15.50 -1.42 5.73
C GLU A 45 -14.82 -2.63 6.41
N SER A 46 -13.72 -3.12 5.83
CA SER A 46 -12.96 -4.24 6.39
C SER A 46 -12.38 -3.90 7.76
N TYR A 47 -11.85 -2.69 7.91
CA TYR A 47 -11.33 -2.20 9.19
C TYR A 47 -12.44 -2.06 10.24
N GLU A 48 -13.57 -1.43 9.90
CA GLU A 48 -14.69 -1.24 10.84
C GLU A 48 -15.27 -2.57 11.33
N ASN A 49 -15.38 -3.55 10.42
CA ASN A 49 -15.91 -4.89 10.70
C ASN A 49 -14.86 -5.86 11.27
N ALA A 50 -13.58 -5.49 11.36
CA ALA A 50 -12.55 -6.33 11.96
C ALA A 50 -12.79 -6.52 13.47
N PRO A 51 -12.43 -7.69 14.04
CA PRO A 51 -12.35 -7.89 15.48
C PRO A 51 -11.48 -6.79 16.13
N ASP A 52 -11.84 -6.36 17.34
CA ASP A 52 -11.08 -5.29 18.03
C ASP A 52 -9.62 -5.68 18.33
N GLU A 53 -9.31 -6.97 18.39
CA GLU A 53 -7.95 -7.50 18.52
C GLU A 53 -7.10 -7.35 17.25
N ASP A 54 -7.74 -7.25 16.08
CA ASP A 54 -7.10 -7.04 14.77
C ASP A 54 -7.02 -5.55 14.39
N LYS A 55 -7.69 -4.67 15.13
CA LYS A 55 -7.59 -3.23 14.96
C LYS A 55 -6.34 -2.73 15.70
N GLU A 56 -5.38 -2.17 14.97
CA GLU A 56 -4.19 -1.59 15.60
C GLU A 56 -4.57 -0.41 16.51
N GLY A 57 -4.43 -0.61 17.81
CA GLY A 57 -4.68 0.39 18.85
C GLY A 57 -3.43 1.16 19.25
N ILE A 58 -2.51 1.43 18.32
CA ILE A 58 -1.31 2.21 18.64
C ILE A 58 -1.74 3.67 18.88
N PRO A 59 -1.49 4.25 20.06
CA PRO A 59 -1.78 5.66 20.32
C PRO A 59 -1.07 6.53 19.29
N LEU A 60 -1.73 7.61 18.86
CA LEU A 60 -1.15 8.53 17.86
C LEU A 60 0.23 9.05 18.30
N GLU A 61 0.43 9.27 19.61
CA GLU A 61 1.72 9.70 20.15
C GLU A 61 2.84 8.68 19.92
N ASP A 62 2.54 7.38 19.99
CA ASP A 62 3.51 6.32 19.76
C ASP A 62 3.85 6.19 18.27
N CYS A 63 2.86 6.36 17.38
CA CYS A 63 3.08 6.41 15.92
C CYS A 63 3.99 7.58 15.52
N LEU A 64 3.71 8.78 16.04
CA LEU A 64 4.49 9.98 15.74
C LEU A 64 5.96 9.81 16.15
N LYS A 65 6.19 9.24 17.33
CA LYS A 65 7.53 8.95 17.84
C LYS A 65 8.28 7.91 17.00
N GLU A 66 7.61 6.85 16.54
CA GLU A 66 8.22 5.84 15.66
C GLU A 66 8.64 6.44 14.32
N TRP A 67 7.84 7.36 13.78
CA TRP A 67 8.11 8.02 12.50
C TRP A 67 9.08 9.21 12.61
N GLY A 68 9.54 9.55 13.82
CA GLY A 68 10.45 10.67 14.06
C GLY A 68 9.81 12.04 13.81
N LEU A 69 8.50 12.14 14.04
CA LEU A 69 7.68 13.33 13.87
C LEU A 69 7.35 13.89 15.27
N ASP A 70 8.34 14.50 15.94
CA ASP A 70 8.18 15.16 17.26
C ASP A 70 7.55 16.57 17.15
#